data_AF-W7W4K7-F1
#
_entry.id   AF-W7W4K7-F1
#
_cell.length_a   1.000
_cell.length_b   1.000
_cell.length_c   1.000
_cell.angle_alpha   90.00
_cell.angle_beta   90.00
_cell.angle_gamma   90.00
#
_symmetry.space_group_name_H-M   'P 1'
#
loop_
_entity.id
_entity.type
_entity.pdbx_description
1 polymer ?
#
loop_
_entity_poly.entity_id
_entity_poly.type
_entity_poly.pdbx_seq_one_letter_code
_entity_poly.pdbx_strand_id
1 'polypeptide(L)'
;MFVTSATQQAGTGWINTGSVIDPSAATGDPYSLSFTVAGGVTTYTVLRDGNPTALTDVPYQSGQAIEIDGLSFTVTGAPADADRFDITPSSASLSIFDVLDRVATELETPGRNNGQIAQSVATALRDIDASSAKLTAQRAVAGETLNRIDRAAERLSGQKLAAQTDRSQAEDLDMVEAISTFQKQQTGYEAALKSYASVQNLSLFQYLNV
;
A
#
# COMPACT_ATOMS: atom_id res chain seq x y z
N MET A 1 -9.44 8.40 -13.11
CA MET A 1 -8.23 8.59 -13.95
C MET A 1 -8.46 7.89 -15.27
N PHE A 2 -7.88 8.40 -16.35
CA PHE A 2 -7.94 7.81 -17.67
C PHE A 2 -6.52 7.59 -18.22
N VAL A 3 -6.42 6.82 -19.28
CA VAL A 3 -5.21 6.65 -20.08
C VAL A 3 -5.55 6.98 -21.53
N THR A 4 -4.60 7.60 -22.21
CA THR A 4 -4.67 7.87 -23.64
C THR A 4 -3.80 6.84 -24.37
N SER A 5 -4.23 6.46 -25.56
CA SER A 5 -3.49 5.54 -26.42
C SER A 5 -3.77 5.85 -27.89
N ALA A 6 -2.79 5.57 -28.75
CA ALA A 6 -3.00 5.62 -30.20
C ALA A 6 -3.45 4.25 -30.70
N THR A 7 -4.59 4.22 -31.40
CA THR A 7 -5.18 3.00 -31.95
C THR A 7 -4.91 2.90 -33.44
N GLN A 8 -4.82 4.05 -34.11
CA GLN A 8 -4.37 4.17 -35.50
C GLN A 8 -3.58 5.46 -35.66
N GLN A 9 -2.34 5.35 -36.16
CA GLN A 9 -1.42 6.48 -36.25
C GLN A 9 -0.51 6.34 -37.47
N ALA A 10 -1.00 6.80 -38.62
CA ALA A 10 -0.22 6.93 -39.85
C ALA A 10 0.50 8.29 -39.90
N GLY A 11 -0.08 9.32 -39.28
CA GLY A 11 0.52 10.65 -39.19
C GLY A 11 1.61 10.78 -38.12
N THR A 12 2.07 12.02 -37.93
CA THR A 12 3.05 12.38 -36.89
C THR A 12 2.40 12.92 -35.61
N GLY A 13 1.07 12.99 -35.59
CA GLY A 13 0.29 13.40 -34.42
C GLY A 13 0.44 12.40 -33.28
N TRP A 14 0.70 12.84 -32.05
CA TRP A 14 0.70 12.00 -30.85
C TRP A 14 -0.09 12.67 -29.72
N ILE A 15 -0.75 11.87 -28.89
CA ILE A 15 -1.58 12.34 -27.79
C ILE A 15 -0.79 12.30 -26.47
N ASN A 16 -0.89 13.36 -25.67
CA ASN A 16 -0.30 13.38 -24.34
C ASN A 16 -1.10 12.49 -23.37
N THR A 17 -0.64 12.37 -22.12
CA THR A 17 -1.32 11.56 -21.09
C THR A 17 -2.66 12.13 -20.62
N GLY A 18 -2.95 13.40 -20.96
CA GLY A 18 -4.09 14.16 -20.49
C GLY A 18 -4.10 14.42 -18.97
N SER A 19 -5.12 15.15 -18.53
CA SER A 19 -5.44 15.41 -17.12
C SER A 19 -6.95 15.51 -16.92
N VAL A 20 -7.39 15.29 -15.68
CA VAL A 20 -8.77 15.57 -15.26
C VAL A 20 -8.79 16.99 -14.70
N ILE A 21 -9.51 17.90 -15.35
CA ILE A 21 -9.65 19.31 -14.96
C ILE A 21 -10.89 19.56 -14.10
N ASP A 22 -11.96 18.77 -14.28
CA ASP A 22 -13.16 18.81 -13.45
C ASP A 22 -13.61 17.37 -13.11
N PRO A 23 -13.28 16.89 -11.89
CA PRO A 23 -13.68 15.55 -11.44
C PRO A 23 -15.19 15.36 -11.33
N SER A 24 -15.97 16.43 -11.17
CA SER A 24 -17.44 16.34 -11.02
C SER A 24 -18.16 16.13 -12.35
N ALA A 25 -17.53 16.55 -13.46
CA ALA A 25 -18.02 16.37 -14.82
C ALA A 25 -17.55 15.05 -15.45
N ALA A 26 -16.52 14.41 -14.88
CA ALA A 26 -15.95 13.18 -15.42
C ALA A 26 -16.95 12.01 -15.34
N THR A 27 -17.36 11.52 -16.50
CA THR A 27 -18.38 10.44 -16.59
C THR A 27 -17.80 9.05 -16.33
N GLY A 28 -16.50 8.85 -16.55
CA GLY A 28 -15.87 7.54 -16.48
C GLY A 28 -16.10 6.66 -17.70
N ASP A 29 -16.67 7.20 -18.78
CA ASP A 29 -16.87 6.49 -20.04
C ASP A 29 -15.59 6.47 -20.89
N PRO A 30 -15.44 5.53 -21.83
CA PRO A 30 -14.40 5.59 -22.85
C PRO A 30 -14.75 6.64 -23.93
N TYR A 31 -13.75 7.35 -24.40
CA TYR A 31 -13.85 8.28 -25.52
C TYR A 31 -12.93 7.86 -26.64
N SER A 32 -13.30 8.18 -27.88
CA SER A 32 -12.43 8.03 -29.04
C SER A 32 -12.36 9.31 -29.83
N LEU A 33 -11.15 9.77 -30.08
CA LEU A 33 -10.81 10.91 -30.93
C LEU A 33 -10.43 10.39 -32.31
N SER A 34 -11.11 10.87 -33.35
CA SER A 34 -10.84 10.52 -34.74
C SER A 34 -10.51 11.78 -35.54
N PHE A 35 -9.50 11.69 -36.40
CA PHE A 35 -9.07 12.77 -37.28
C PHE A 35 -9.55 12.53 -38.70
N THR A 36 -10.00 13.61 -39.35
CA THR A 36 -10.33 13.63 -40.77
C THR A 36 -9.48 14.70 -41.45
N VAL A 37 -8.84 14.36 -42.57
CA VAL A 37 -8.03 15.29 -43.36
C VAL A 37 -8.56 15.36 -44.79
N ALA A 38 -9.28 16.44 -45.10
CA ALA A 38 -9.86 16.66 -46.42
C ALA A 38 -9.41 18.02 -46.97
N GLY A 39 -8.88 18.03 -48.20
CA GLY A 39 -8.44 19.27 -48.85
C GLY A 39 -7.36 20.05 -48.09
N GLY A 40 -6.54 19.37 -47.29
CA GLY A 40 -5.50 20.00 -46.45
C GLY A 40 -6.00 20.62 -45.15
N VAL A 41 -7.30 20.49 -44.84
CA VAL A 41 -7.88 20.88 -43.56
C VAL A 41 -7.99 19.64 -42.68
N THR A 42 -7.45 19.72 -41.47
CA THR A 42 -7.57 18.68 -40.45
C THR A 42 -8.68 19.06 -39.47
N THR A 43 -9.66 18.18 -39.32
CA THR A 43 -10.69 18.27 -38.27
C THR A 43 -10.63 17.06 -37.36
N TYR A 44 -11.25 17.17 -36.20
CA TYR A 44 -11.40 16.05 -35.28
C TYR A 44 -12.84 15.91 -34.78
N THR A 45 -13.21 14.67 -34.48
CA THR A 45 -14.47 14.29 -33.87
C THR A 45 -14.21 13.41 -32.67
N VAL A 46 -14.85 13.72 -31.54
CA VAL A 46 -14.82 12.91 -30.32
C VAL A 46 -16.13 12.16 -30.17
N LEU A 47 -16.04 10.86 -29.95
CA LEU A 47 -17.17 10.01 -29.58
C LEU A 47 -17.05 9.60 -28.12
N ARG A 48 -18.18 9.49 -27.42
CA ARG A 48 -18.31 8.93 -26.08
C ARG A 48 -19.03 7.59 -26.17
N ASP A 49 -18.35 6.50 -25.81
CA ASP A 49 -18.87 5.13 -25.92
C ASP A 49 -19.49 4.84 -27.31
N GLY A 50 -18.81 5.30 -28.37
CA GLY A 50 -19.27 5.19 -29.75
C GLY A 50 -20.36 6.18 -30.19
N ASN A 51 -20.91 6.99 -29.28
CA ASN A 51 -21.94 8.00 -29.58
C ASN A 51 -21.32 9.38 -29.88
N PRO A 52 -21.89 10.17 -30.81
CA PRO A 52 -21.42 11.53 -31.10
C PRO A 52 -21.48 12.46 -29.89
N THR A 53 -20.51 13.38 -29.81
CA THR A 53 -20.46 14.44 -28.80
C THR A 53 -20.60 15.82 -29.46
N ALA A 54 -20.55 16.90 -28.66
CA ALA A 54 -20.54 18.26 -29.19
C ALA A 54 -19.28 18.59 -30.03
N LEU A 55 -18.22 17.80 -29.89
CA LEU A 55 -16.98 17.93 -30.66
C LEU A 55 -17.08 17.08 -31.93
N THR A 56 -17.75 17.60 -32.95
CA THR A 56 -17.85 16.97 -34.27
C THR A 56 -17.32 17.92 -35.33
N ASP A 57 -16.40 17.44 -36.18
CA ASP A 57 -15.73 18.18 -37.26
C ASP A 57 -15.10 19.51 -36.80
N VAL A 58 -14.54 19.52 -35.60
CA VAL A 58 -13.89 20.70 -35.04
C VAL A 58 -12.53 20.90 -35.70
N PRO A 59 -12.16 22.13 -36.15
CA PRO A 59 -10.83 22.40 -36.68
C PRO A 59 -9.72 22.00 -35.70
N TYR A 60 -8.73 21.26 -36.18
CA TYR A 60 -7.59 20.85 -35.38
C TYR A 60 -6.49 21.91 -35.39
N GLN A 61 -5.95 22.20 -34.21
CA GLN A 61 -4.71 22.95 -34.04
C GLN A 61 -3.74 22.15 -33.18
N SER A 62 -2.53 21.93 -33.68
CA SER A 62 -1.50 21.18 -32.96
C SER A 62 -1.16 21.83 -31.62
N GLY A 63 -1.17 21.02 -30.56
CA GLY A 63 -0.85 21.44 -29.20
C GLY A 63 -1.99 22.17 -28.49
N GLN A 64 -3.11 22.41 -29.15
CA GLN A 64 -4.30 22.99 -28.50
C GLN A 64 -4.94 21.93 -27.59
N ALA A 65 -5.42 22.36 -26.41
CA ALA A 65 -6.21 21.52 -25.53
C ALA A 65 -7.56 21.18 -26.17
N ILE A 66 -7.89 19.90 -26.11
CA ILE A 66 -9.20 19.34 -26.42
C ILE A 66 -9.81 18.95 -25.08
N GLU A 67 -10.95 19.55 -24.77
CA GLU A 67 -11.62 19.39 -23.48
C GLU A 67 -13.00 18.80 -23.67
N ILE A 68 -13.31 17.77 -22.89
CA ILE A 68 -14.60 17.09 -22.92
C ILE A 68 -14.89 16.49 -21.55
N ASP A 69 -16.08 16.75 -21.02
CA ASP A 69 -16.59 16.13 -19.79
C ASP A 69 -15.60 16.18 -18.60
N GLY A 70 -14.96 17.33 -18.41
CA GLY A 70 -13.97 17.54 -17.35
C GLY A 70 -12.61 16.88 -17.58
N LEU A 71 -12.38 16.30 -18.76
CA LEU A 71 -11.10 15.79 -19.23
C LEU A 71 -10.43 16.81 -20.14
N SER A 72 -9.10 16.90 -20.08
CA SER A 72 -8.30 17.73 -20.98
C SER A 72 -7.12 16.92 -21.51
N PHE A 73 -6.91 16.94 -22.81
CA PHE A 73 -5.76 16.31 -23.46
C PHE A 73 -5.33 17.12 -24.67
N THR A 74 -4.10 16.91 -25.14
CA THR A 74 -3.54 17.60 -26.30
C THR A 74 -3.02 16.57 -27.30
N VAL A 75 -3.24 16.86 -28.58
CA VAL A 75 -2.57 16.15 -29.67
C VAL A 75 -1.57 17.11 -30.29
N THR A 76 -0.32 16.66 -30.46
CA THR A 76 0.78 17.45 -31.01
C THR A 76 1.30 16.80 -32.29
N GLY A 77 1.59 17.61 -33.30
CA GLY A 77 2.05 17.14 -34.61
C GLY A 77 0.94 17.19 -35.66
N ALA A 78 1.12 16.46 -36.75
CA ALA A 78 0.17 16.40 -37.86
C ALA A 78 -0.45 15.00 -37.97
N PRO A 79 -1.67 14.80 -37.45
CA PRO A 79 -2.47 13.60 -37.70
C PRO A 79 -2.74 13.42 -39.20
N ALA A 80 -2.69 12.18 -39.66
CA ALA A 80 -3.16 11.80 -40.98
C ALA A 80 -4.67 11.55 -40.97
N ASP A 81 -5.25 11.43 -42.17
CA ASP A 81 -6.65 11.03 -42.31
C ASP A 81 -6.89 9.66 -41.66
N ALA A 82 -8.01 9.53 -40.95
CA ALA A 82 -8.40 8.35 -40.18
C ALA A 82 -7.49 7.98 -38.98
N ASP A 83 -6.57 8.85 -38.56
CA ASP A 83 -5.84 8.64 -37.30
C ASP A 83 -6.83 8.65 -36.11
N ARG A 84 -6.62 7.74 -35.16
CA ARG A 84 -7.49 7.53 -34.01
C ARG A 84 -6.72 7.37 -32.70
N PHE A 85 -7.19 8.05 -31.68
CA PHE A 85 -6.73 7.94 -30.30
C PHE A 85 -7.89 7.59 -29.39
N ASP A 86 -7.68 6.67 -28.46
CA ASP A 86 -8.67 6.31 -27.46
C ASP A 86 -8.26 6.86 -26.09
N ILE A 87 -9.27 7.32 -25.35
CA ILE A 87 -9.17 7.85 -23.98
C ILE A 87 -10.05 6.95 -23.12
N THR A 88 -9.45 6.02 -22.41
CA THR A 88 -10.16 4.99 -21.66
C THR A 88 -9.91 5.14 -20.17
N PRO A 89 -10.87 4.75 -19.31
CA PRO A 89 -10.61 4.67 -17.87
C PRO A 89 -9.36 3.82 -17.56
N SER A 90 -8.54 4.27 -16.62
CA SER A 90 -7.34 3.53 -16.21
C SER A 90 -7.72 2.24 -15.48
N SER A 91 -7.08 1.12 -15.82
CA SER A 91 -7.20 -0.14 -15.09
C SER A 91 -6.00 -0.37 -14.15
N ALA A 92 -6.18 -1.16 -13.09
CA ALA A 92 -5.14 -1.49 -12.12
C ALA A 92 -4.24 -2.67 -12.52
N SER A 93 -4.26 -3.08 -13.80
CA SER A 93 -3.61 -4.30 -14.29
C SER A 93 -2.21 -4.07 -14.86
N LEU A 94 -1.57 -2.93 -14.58
CA LEU A 94 -0.27 -2.59 -15.15
C LEU A 94 0.87 -3.40 -14.50
N SER A 95 1.59 -4.18 -15.31
CA SER A 95 2.81 -4.90 -14.93
C SER A 95 4.03 -4.13 -15.44
N ILE A 96 5.01 -3.89 -14.58
CA ILE A 96 6.26 -3.21 -14.97
C ILE A 96 7.05 -4.00 -16.02
N PHE A 97 6.96 -5.33 -15.99
CA PHE A 97 7.64 -6.17 -16.97
C PHE A 97 7.00 -6.00 -18.35
N ASP A 98 5.67 -5.95 -18.43
CA ASP A 98 4.93 -5.75 -19.67
C ASP A 98 5.21 -4.34 -20.24
N VAL A 99 5.42 -3.35 -19.36
CA VAL A 99 5.82 -2.01 -19.77
C VAL A 99 7.19 -2.03 -20.42
N LEU A 100 8.18 -2.68 -19.80
CA LEU A 100 9.54 -2.78 -20.33
C LEU A 100 9.60 -3.59 -21.64
N ASP A 101 8.87 -4.70 -21.71
CA ASP A 101 8.79 -5.55 -22.89
C ASP A 101 8.17 -4.83 -24.09
N ARG A 102 7.07 -4.10 -23.85
CA ARG A 102 6.46 -3.24 -24.86
C ARG A 102 7.41 -2.14 -25.32
N VAL A 103 8.13 -1.49 -24.42
CA VAL A 103 9.11 -0.45 -24.79
C VAL A 103 10.22 -1.03 -25.67
N ALA A 104 10.78 -2.18 -25.29
CA ALA A 104 11.80 -2.86 -26.09
C ALA A 104 11.26 -3.19 -27.49
N THR A 105 10.08 -3.82 -27.56
CA THR A 105 9.42 -4.18 -28.83
C THR A 105 9.17 -2.96 -29.71
N GLU A 106 8.67 -1.87 -29.14
CA GLU A 106 8.35 -0.63 -29.85
C GLU A 106 9.61 0.07 -30.38
N LEU A 107 10.73 0.02 -29.64
CA LEU A 107 12.01 0.58 -30.06
C LEU A 107 12.74 -0.28 -31.11
N GLU A 108 12.54 -1.60 -31.09
CA GLU A 108 13.11 -2.52 -32.08
C GLU A 108 12.35 -2.52 -33.42
N THR A 109 11.09 -2.09 -33.41
CA THR A 109 10.24 -2.07 -34.61
C THR A 109 10.77 -1.06 -35.65
N PRO A 110 11.24 -1.52 -36.82
CA PRO A 110 11.77 -0.63 -37.84
C PRO A 110 10.67 0.12 -38.60
N GLY A 111 11.03 1.25 -39.22
CA GLY A 111 10.12 1.99 -40.10
C GLY A 111 9.05 2.84 -39.39
N ARG A 112 9.16 3.01 -38.07
CA ARG A 112 8.26 3.88 -37.30
C ARG A 112 8.50 5.36 -37.62
N ASN A 113 7.41 6.11 -37.69
CA ASN A 113 7.48 7.56 -37.87
C ASN A 113 7.71 8.29 -36.52
N ASN A 114 8.05 9.58 -36.58
CA ASN A 114 8.35 10.36 -35.37
C ASN A 114 7.17 10.49 -34.39
N GLY A 115 5.93 10.50 -34.89
CA GLY A 115 4.75 10.54 -34.04
C GLY A 115 4.56 9.24 -33.27
N GLN A 116 4.73 8.11 -33.95
CA GLN A 116 4.67 6.78 -33.34
C GLN A 116 5.74 6.62 -32.26
N ILE A 117 6.96 7.07 -32.51
CA ILE A 117 8.04 7.05 -31.52
C ILE A 117 7.68 7.94 -30.31
N ALA A 118 7.22 9.17 -30.57
CA ALA A 118 6.82 10.10 -29.51
C ALA A 118 5.68 9.54 -28.65
N GLN A 119 4.69 8.89 -29.27
CA GLN A 119 3.59 8.23 -28.58
C GLN A 119 4.09 7.08 -27.69
N SER A 120 4.95 6.21 -28.21
CA SER A 120 5.53 5.09 -27.46
C SER A 120 6.29 5.60 -26.23
N VAL A 121 7.12 6.63 -26.40
CA VAL A 121 7.91 7.22 -25.31
C VAL A 121 7.00 7.87 -24.26
N ALA A 122 6.01 8.67 -24.67
CA ALA A 122 5.09 9.31 -23.75
C ALA A 122 4.28 8.26 -22.94
N THR A 123 3.83 7.20 -23.60
CA THR A 123 3.11 6.09 -22.98
C THR A 123 4.00 5.34 -22.00
N ALA A 124 5.25 5.06 -22.39
CA ALA A 124 6.24 4.38 -21.57
C ALA A 124 6.56 5.14 -20.29
N LEU A 125 6.83 6.45 -20.39
CA LEU A 125 7.13 7.30 -19.23
C LEU A 125 5.96 7.32 -18.25
N ARG A 126 4.73 7.51 -18.74
CA ARG A 126 3.51 7.47 -17.93
C ARG A 126 3.39 6.15 -17.15
N ASP A 127 3.62 5.03 -17.83
CA ASP A 127 3.48 3.70 -17.23
C ASP A 127 4.62 3.38 -16.24
N ILE A 128 5.86 3.81 -16.52
CA ILE A 128 6.99 3.70 -15.60
C ILE A 128 6.71 4.50 -14.33
N ASP A 129 6.25 5.75 -14.45
CA ASP A 129 5.92 6.59 -13.30
C ASP A 129 4.81 5.98 -12.44
N ALA A 130 3.75 5.46 -13.08
CA ALA A 130 2.67 4.77 -12.38
C ALA A 130 3.17 3.52 -11.63
N SER A 131 4.06 2.73 -12.24
CA SER A 131 4.64 1.56 -11.60
C SER A 131 5.55 1.92 -10.42
N SER A 132 6.33 3.00 -10.54
CA SER A 132 7.22 3.50 -9.48
C SER A 132 6.43 4.02 -8.29
N ALA A 133 5.33 4.75 -8.55
CA ALA A 133 4.40 5.19 -7.52
C ALA A 133 3.77 3.99 -6.79
N LYS A 134 3.37 2.94 -7.53
CA LYS A 134 2.83 1.71 -6.93
C LYS A 134 3.86 1.01 -6.03
N LEU A 135 5.11 0.87 -6.48
CA LEU A 135 6.19 0.27 -5.67
C LEU A 135 6.45 1.08 -4.40
N THR A 136 6.47 2.41 -4.50
CA THR A 136 6.63 3.30 -3.34
C THR A 136 5.48 3.15 -2.35
N ALA A 137 4.25 3.07 -2.83
CA ALA A 137 3.08 2.82 -1.98
C ALA A 137 3.16 1.45 -1.27
N GLN A 138 3.62 0.40 -1.96
CA GLN A 138 3.81 -0.92 -1.32
C GLN A 138 4.91 -0.90 -0.26
N ARG A 139 6.02 -0.17 -0.49
CA ARG A 139 7.06 0.04 0.52
C ARG A 139 6.52 0.76 1.76
N ALA A 140 5.64 1.74 1.58
CA ALA A 140 4.99 2.42 2.70
C ALA A 140 4.12 1.47 3.53
N VAL A 141 3.35 0.58 2.87
CA VAL A 141 2.56 -0.46 3.55
C VAL A 141 3.45 -1.43 4.33
N ALA A 142 4.57 -1.86 3.74
CA ALA A 142 5.55 -2.70 4.44
C ALA A 142 6.13 -1.98 5.68
N GLY A 143 6.45 -0.69 5.56
CA GLY A 143 6.91 0.13 6.69
C GLY A 143 5.87 0.29 7.80
N GLU A 144 4.59 0.45 7.44
CA GLU A 144 3.48 0.44 8.41
C GLU A 144 3.38 -0.90 9.15
N THR A 145 3.54 -2.00 8.41
CA THR A 145 3.51 -3.34 8.98
C THR A 145 4.68 -3.57 9.94
N LEU A 146 5.89 -3.10 9.59
CA LEU A 146 7.06 -3.15 10.49
C LEU A 146 6.81 -2.34 11.77
N ASN A 147 6.30 -1.11 11.65
CA ASN A 147 5.94 -0.30 12.82
C ASN A 147 4.91 -0.99 13.72
N ARG A 148 3.96 -1.74 13.14
CA ARG A 148 2.98 -2.52 13.91
C ARG A 148 3.63 -3.71 14.62
N ILE A 149 4.59 -4.37 13.98
CA ILE A 149 5.36 -5.46 14.58
C ILE A 149 6.19 -4.93 15.77
N ASP A 150 6.87 -3.79 15.61
CA ASP A 150 7.68 -3.19 16.67
C ASP A 150 6.82 -2.81 17.88
N ARG A 151 5.67 -2.16 17.66
CA ARG A 151 4.71 -1.85 18.75
C ARG A 151 4.17 -3.11 19.44
N ALA A 152 3.95 -4.18 18.68
CA ALA A 152 3.53 -5.45 19.27
C ALA A 152 4.65 -6.08 20.11
N ALA A 153 5.90 -6.03 19.65
CA ALA A 153 7.07 -6.51 20.37
C ALA A 153 7.30 -5.72 21.68
N GLU A 154 7.18 -4.39 21.63
CA GLU A 154 7.25 -3.53 22.82
C GLU A 154 6.19 -3.90 23.86
N ARG A 155 4.94 -4.06 23.42
CA ARG A 155 3.84 -4.48 24.30
C ARG A 155 4.09 -5.86 24.93
N LEU A 156 4.56 -6.83 24.14
CA LEU A 156 4.89 -8.17 24.63
C LEU A 156 6.04 -8.13 25.65
N SER A 157 7.05 -7.29 25.42
CA SER A 157 8.15 -7.07 26.37
C SER A 157 7.64 -6.50 27.70
N GLY A 158 6.75 -5.50 27.65
CA GLY A 158 6.11 -4.93 28.84
C GLY A 158 5.26 -5.96 29.60
N GLN A 159 4.47 -6.78 28.90
CA GLN A 159 3.69 -7.87 29.50
C GLN A 159 4.58 -8.92 30.15
N LYS A 160 5.71 -9.28 29.51
CA LYS A 160 6.67 -10.22 30.08
C LYS A 160 7.28 -9.68 31.37
N LEU A 161 7.66 -8.40 31.41
CA LEU A 161 8.20 -7.77 32.61
C LEU A 161 7.18 -7.73 33.75
N ALA A 162 5.92 -7.38 33.45
CA ALA A 162 4.83 -7.40 34.41
C ALA A 162 4.63 -8.82 34.99
N ALA A 163 4.51 -9.83 34.14
CA ALA A 163 4.38 -11.22 34.57
C ALA A 163 5.58 -11.73 35.39
N GLN A 164 6.80 -11.29 35.07
CA GLN A 164 8.00 -11.59 35.88
C GLN A 164 7.94 -10.93 37.26
N THR A 165 7.44 -9.69 37.33
CA THR A 165 7.28 -8.94 38.58
C THR A 165 6.21 -9.58 39.46
N ASP A 166 5.07 -9.92 38.88
CA ASP A 166 3.96 -10.58 39.58
C ASP A 166 4.41 -11.95 40.13
N ARG A 167 5.17 -12.72 39.33
CA ARG A 167 5.74 -14.00 39.79
C ARG A 167 6.70 -13.81 40.97
N SER A 168 7.64 -12.86 40.88
CA SER A 168 8.59 -12.57 41.97
C SER A 168 7.86 -12.16 43.24
N GLN A 169 6.83 -11.30 43.16
CA GLN A 169 6.04 -10.90 44.33
C GLN A 169 5.27 -12.08 44.94
N ALA A 170 4.70 -12.97 44.12
CA ALA A 170 4.00 -14.15 44.60
C ALA A 170 4.95 -15.17 45.26
N GLU A 171 6.16 -15.35 44.73
CA GLU A 171 7.17 -16.26 45.29
C GLU A 171 7.84 -15.69 46.57
N ASP A 172 8.25 -14.41 46.55
CA ASP A 172 9.04 -13.80 47.64
C ASP A 172 8.20 -13.41 48.88
N LEU A 173 6.93 -13.03 48.71
CA LEU A 173 6.06 -12.66 49.84
C LEU A 173 5.69 -13.89 50.71
N ASP A 174 5.43 -15.03 50.07
CA ASP A 174 4.98 -16.25 50.75
C ASP A 174 6.16 -17.02 51.39
N MET A 175 7.36 -16.99 50.78
CA MET A 175 8.56 -17.61 51.37
C MET A 175 8.94 -17.03 52.75
N VAL A 176 8.79 -15.72 52.97
CA VAL A 176 9.13 -15.08 54.25
C VAL A 176 8.16 -15.46 55.37
N GLU A 177 6.86 -15.45 55.10
CA GLU A 177 5.81 -15.88 56.06
C GLU A 177 5.92 -17.38 56.36
N ALA A 178 6.18 -18.21 55.34
CA ALA A 178 6.37 -19.64 55.48
C ALA A 178 7.60 -19.98 56.33
N ILE A 179 8.74 -19.32 56.12
CA ILE A 179 9.94 -19.49 56.96
C ILE A 179 9.69 -19.04 58.39
N SER A 180 9.01 -17.90 58.59
CA SER A 180 8.67 -17.42 59.94
C SER A 180 7.76 -18.39 60.69
N THR A 181 6.75 -18.94 59.99
CA THR A 181 5.82 -19.91 60.56
C THR A 181 6.51 -21.24 60.87
N PHE A 182 7.38 -21.71 59.98
CA PHE A 182 8.19 -22.91 60.21
C PHE A 182 9.12 -22.73 61.41
N GLN A 183 9.82 -21.60 61.52
CA GLN A 183 10.67 -21.29 62.68
C GLN A 183 9.87 -21.22 63.98
N LYS A 184 8.70 -20.57 63.98
CA LYS A 184 7.80 -20.55 65.15
C LYS A 184 7.38 -21.96 65.58
N GLN A 185 7.01 -22.81 64.63
CA GLN A 185 6.64 -24.21 64.90
C GLN A 185 7.83 -25.01 65.43
N GLN A 186 9.01 -24.85 64.86
CA GLN A 186 10.24 -25.49 65.32
C GLN A 186 10.59 -25.08 66.75
N THR A 187 10.59 -23.77 67.05
CA THR A 187 10.85 -23.27 68.42
C THR A 187 9.78 -23.76 69.40
N GLY A 188 8.51 -23.78 69.00
CA GLY A 188 7.43 -24.33 69.82
C GLY A 188 7.59 -25.82 70.11
N TYR A 189 8.00 -26.61 69.11
CA TYR A 189 8.26 -28.04 69.25
C TYR A 189 9.45 -28.33 70.17
N GLU A 190 10.56 -27.58 70.02
CA GLU A 190 11.71 -27.68 70.92
C GLU A 190 11.35 -27.30 72.37
N ALA A 191 10.57 -26.23 72.56
CA ALA A 191 10.08 -25.82 73.87
C ALA A 191 9.15 -26.87 74.49
N ALA A 192 8.29 -27.51 73.70
CA ALA A 192 7.42 -28.59 74.14
C ALA A 192 8.22 -29.85 74.54
N LEU A 193 9.20 -30.27 73.73
CA LEU A 193 10.10 -31.38 74.07
C LEU A 193 10.87 -31.11 75.36
N LYS A 194 11.42 -29.89 75.52
CA LYS A 194 12.14 -29.49 76.72
C LYS A 194 11.23 -29.46 77.95
N SER A 195 10.02 -28.91 77.81
CA SER A 195 9.02 -28.89 78.89
C SER A 195 8.57 -30.29 79.28
N TYR A 196 8.34 -31.17 78.30
CA TYR A 196 8.00 -32.57 78.54
C TYR A 196 9.13 -33.32 79.27
N ALA A 197 10.38 -33.14 78.85
CA ALA A 197 11.54 -33.71 79.52
C ALA A 197 11.71 -33.17 80.95
N SER A 198 11.41 -31.89 81.20
CA SER A 198 11.42 -31.32 82.55
C SER A 198 10.29 -31.88 83.44
N VAL A 199 9.08 -32.06 82.93
CA VAL A 199 7.95 -32.66 83.66
C VAL A 199 8.19 -34.14 83.97
N GLN A 200 8.71 -34.91 83.01
CA GLN A 200 9.10 -36.30 83.25
C GLN A 200 10.21 -36.43 84.31
N ASN A 201 11.20 -35.53 84.32
CA ASN A 201 12.21 -35.51 85.37
C ASN A 201 11.62 -35.17 86.75
N LEU A 202 10.68 -34.22 86.84
CA LEU A 202 9.99 -33.89 88.09
C LEU A 202 9.15 -35.07 88.63
N SER A 203 8.49 -35.84 87.75
CA SER A 203 7.72 -37.04 88.12
C SER A 203 8.59 -38.16 88.71
N LEU A 204 9.83 -38.33 88.24
CA LEU A 204 10.75 -39.35 88.75
C LEU A 204 11.34 -38.96 90.12
N PHE A 205 11.62 -37.67 90.36
CA PHE A 205 12.04 -37.18 91.67
C PHE A 205 10.91 -37.19 92.70
N GLN A 206 9.65 -37.12 92.28
CA GLN A 206 8.49 -37.22 93.20
C GLN A 206 8.07 -38.67 93.48
N TYR A 207 8.36 -39.62 92.58
CA TYR A 207 8.14 -41.05 92.81
C TYR A 207 9.18 -41.69 93.77
N LEU A 208 10.38 -41.10 93.86
CA LEU A 208 11.46 -41.57 94.75
C LEU A 208 11.47 -40.89 96.13
N ASN A 209 10.49 -40.03 96.45
CA ASN A 209 10.43 -39.27 97.72
C ASN A 209 9.13 -39.48 98.50
N VAL A 210 8.62 -40.72 98.50
CA VAL A 210 7.77 -41.28 99.57
C VAL A 210 8.49 -42.47 100.17
#